data_AF-A0A932EIQ7-F1
#
_entry.id   AF-A0A932EIQ7-F1
#
_cell.length_a   1.000
_cell.length_b   1.000
_cell.length_c   1.000
_cell.angle_alpha   90.00
_cell.angle_beta   90.00
_cell.angle_gamma   90.00
#
_symmetry.space_group_name_H-M   'P 1'
#
loop_
_entity.id
_entity.type
_entity.pdbx_description
1 polymer ?
#
loop_
_entity_poly.entity_id
_entity_poly.type
_entity_poly.pdbx_seq_one_letter_code
_entity_poly.pdbx_strand_id
1 'polypeptide(L)' 'MEAQELWQETPLIDRALVDGAHERGFLVYAWTVDHPARARELAAVGVDGVCTNRPDLIREALV' A
#
# COMPACT_ATOMS: atom_id res chain seq x y z
N MET A 1 21.60 5.05 -8.28
CA MET A 1 20.34 5.38 -7.59
C MET A 1 19.62 4.07 -7.43
N GLU A 2 19.54 3.56 -6.20
CA GLU A 2 18.82 2.31 -5.91
C GLU A 2 17.32 2.65 -5.78
N ALA A 3 16.45 1.75 -6.24
CA ALA A 3 15.02 1.92 -6.02
C ALA A 3 14.74 1.77 -4.52
N GLN A 4 13.99 2.70 -3.93
CA GLN A 4 13.62 2.69 -2.51
C GLN A 4 12.12 2.43 -2.31
N GLU A 5 11.45 1.97 -3.37
CA GLU A 5 10.00 1.78 -3.41
C GLU A 5 9.67 0.43 -4.02
N LEU A 6 8.84 -0.33 -3.31
CA LEU A 6 8.27 -1.59 -3.75
C LEU A 6 6.81 -1.37 -4.14
N TRP A 7 6.52 -1.47 -5.43
CA TRP A 7 5.17 -1.35 -5.96
C TRP A 7 4.60 -2.74 -6.22
N GLN A 8 3.57 -3.15 -5.47
CA GLN A 8 3.02 -4.50 -5.58
C GLN A 8 1.50 -4.56 -5.77
N GLU A 9 1.09 -5.61 -6.48
CA GLU A 9 -0.32 -5.92 -6.67
C GLU A 9 -0.96 -6.32 -5.33
N THR A 10 -2.15 -5.80 -5.06
CA THR A 10 -2.79 -5.93 -3.73
C THR A 10 -2.90 -7.35 -3.16
N PRO A 11 -3.12 -8.43 -3.95
CA PRO A 11 -3.24 -9.79 -3.40
C PRO A 11 -1.92 -10.35 -2.86
N LEU A 12 -0.79 -9.76 -3.25
CA LEU A 12 0.55 -10.19 -2.86
C LEU A 12 1.09 -9.45 -1.63
N ILE A 13 0.28 -8.54 -1.06
CA ILE A 13 0.69 -7.73 0.09
C ILE A 13 0.12 -8.34 1.36
N ASP A 14 1.01 -8.80 2.21
CA ASP A 14 0.75 -9.16 3.60
C ASP A 14 1.72 -8.43 4.55
N ARG A 15 1.53 -8.65 5.85
CA ARG A 15 2.35 -7.99 6.88
C ARG A 15 3.82 -8.42 6.82
N ALA A 16 4.09 -9.69 6.48
CA ALA A 16 5.47 -10.18 6.41
C ALA A 16 6.25 -9.50 5.27
N LEU A 17 5.60 -9.28 4.12
CA LEU A 17 6.18 -8.52 3.01
C LEU A 17 6.45 -7.07 3.41
N VAL A 18 5.49 -6.41 4.06
CA VAL A 18 5.64 -5.00 4.48
C VAL A 18 6.75 -4.85 5.49
N ASP A 19 6.74 -5.64 6.57
CA ASP A 19 7.74 -5.56 7.63
C ASP A 19 9.15 -5.84 7.06
N GLY A 20 9.29 -6.84 6.20
CA GLY A 20 10.57 -7.16 5.55
C GLY A 20 11.07 -6.08 4.60
N ALA A 21 10.18 -5.38 3.90
CA ALA A 21 10.55 -4.24 3.05
C ALA A 21 11.00 -3.05 3.90
N HIS A 22 10.25 -2.74 4.97
CA HIS A 22 10.57 -1.66 5.91
C HIS A 22 11.92 -1.87 6.61
N GLU A 23 12.24 -3.09 7.04
CA GLU A 23 13.56 -3.44 7.60
C GLU A 23 14.74 -3.12 6.67
N ARG A 24 14.49 -3.12 5.35
CA ARG A 24 15.49 -2.84 4.31
C ARG A 24 15.45 -1.37 3.85
N GLY A 25 14.61 -0.54 4.46
CA GLY A 25 14.46 0.88 4.12
C GLY A 25 13.64 1.15 2.86
N PHE A 26 12.81 0.19 2.42
CA PHE A 26 11.90 0.37 1.30
C PHE A 26 10.55 0.90 1.78
N LEU A 27 9.90 1.73 0.97
CA LEU A 27 8.48 2.01 1.07
C LEU A 27 7.68 0.98 0.27
N VAL A 28 6.45 0.67 0.69
CA VAL A 28 5.56 -0.27 0.00
C VAL A 28 4.32 0.45 -0.50
N TYR A 29 4.09 0.39 -1.81
CA TYR A 29 2.92 0.97 -2.48
C TYR A 29 2.06 -0.11 -3.11
N ALA A 30 0.76 -0.11 -2.81
CA ALA A 30 -0.19 -1.06 -3.38
C ALA A 30 -0.84 -0.50 -4.66
N TRP A 31 -1.04 -1.34 -5.68
CA TRP A 31 -1.80 -0.97 -6.87
C TRP A 31 -2.70 -2.12 -7.35
N THR A 32 -3.84 -1.88 -8.00
CA THR A 32 -4.67 -0.64 -7.98
C THR A 32 -5.77 -0.82 -6.93
N VAL A 33 -5.92 0.16 -6.03
CA VAL A 33 -6.84 0.09 -4.89
C VAL A 33 -8.03 1.03 -5.10
N ASP A 34 -9.12 0.52 -5.67
CA ASP A 34 -10.31 1.35 -5.96
C ASP A 34 -11.44 1.23 -4.91
N HIS A 35 -11.25 0.36 -3.90
CA HIS A 35 -12.27 0.08 -2.88
C HIS A 35 -11.83 0.55 -1.46
N PRO A 36 -12.66 1.33 -0.75
CA PRO A 36 -12.38 1.80 0.62
C PRO A 36 -12.03 0.72 1.63
N ALA A 37 -12.75 -0.40 1.61
CA ALA A 37 -12.50 -1.51 2.53
C ALA A 37 -11.08 -2.06 2.33
N ARG A 38 -10.68 -2.27 1.07
CA ARG A 38 -9.35 -2.75 0.74
C ARG A 38 -8.25 -1.74 1.10
N ALA A 39 -8.50 -0.45 0.91
CA ALA A 39 -7.55 0.59 1.32
C ALA A 39 -7.31 0.57 2.84
N ARG A 40 -8.37 0.41 3.65
CA ARG A 40 -8.25 0.31 5.11
C ARG A 40 -7.51 -0.95 5.55
N GLU A 41 -7.79 -2.08 4.90
CA GLU A 41 -7.05 -3.33 5.16
C GLU A 41 -5.55 -3.16 4.87
N LEU A 42 -5.19 -2.62 3.71
CA LEU A 42 -3.79 -2.43 3.32
C LEU A 42 -3.09 -1.41 4.23
N ALA A 43 -3.78 -0.34 4.63
CA ALA A 43 -3.27 0.61 5.63
C ALA A 43 -3.01 -0.07 6.98
N ALA A 44 -3.90 -0.97 7.41
CA ALA A 44 -3.70 -1.76 8.63
C ALA A 44 -2.57 -2.80 8.51
N VAL A 45 -2.31 -3.30 7.30
CA VAL A 45 -1.12 -4.13 6.99
C VAL A 45 0.16 -3.31 7.03
N GLY A 46 0.08 -2.00 6.76
CA GLY A 46 1.19 -1.05 6.92
C GLY A 46 1.78 -0.54 5.61
N VAL A 47 1.05 -0.60 4.49
CA VAL A 47 1.53 0.03 3.24
C VAL A 47 1.69 1.54 3.41
N ASP A 48 2.68 2.11 2.74
CA ASP A 48 3.00 3.53 2.80
C ASP A 48 2.15 4.38 1.84
N GLY A 49 1.53 3.73 0.86
CA GLY A 49 0.58 4.38 -0.02
C GLY A 49 -0.16 3.42 -0.93
N VAL A 50 -1.15 3.96 -1.63
CA VAL A 50 -1.95 3.22 -2.61
C VAL A 50 -2.10 4.01 -3.90
N CYS A 51 -2.02 3.32 -5.03
CA CYS A 51 -2.39 3.84 -6.32
C CYS A 51 -3.85 3.53 -6.59
N THR A 52 -4.64 4.51 -6.99
CA THR A 52 -6.09 4.40 -7.15
C THR A 52 -6.59 5.23 -8.32
N ASN A 53 -7.63 4.73 -8.98
CA ASN A 53 -8.41 5.50 -9.95
C ASN A 53 -9.48 6.37 -9.27
N ARG A 54 -9.68 6.22 -7.95
CA ARG A 54 -10.74 6.85 -7.16
C ARG A 54 -10.15 7.63 -5.95
N PRO A 55 -9.28 8.63 -6.19
CA PRO A 55 -8.54 9.31 -5.12
C PRO A 55 -9.45 10.04 -4.13
N ASP A 56 -10.61 10.54 -4.57
CA ASP A 56 -11.65 11.14 -3.75
C ASP A 56 -12.17 10.15 -2.69
N LEU A 57 -12.59 8.98 -3.15
CA LEU A 57 -13.20 7.95 -2.32
C LEU A 57 -12.20 7.31 -1.36
N ILE A 58 -10.96 7.09 -1.82
CA ILE A 58 -9.91 6.49 -0.99
C ILE A 58 -9.40 7.48 0.06
N ARG A 59 -9.28 8.77 -0.28
CA ARG A 59 -8.91 9.79 0.71
C ARG A 59 -9.92 9.84 1.84
N GLU A 60 -11.22 9.87 1.56
CA GLU A 60 -12.27 9.85 2.59
C GLU A 60 -12.19 8.59 3.48
N ALA A 61 -11.75 7.46 2.93
CA ALA A 61 -11.68 6.21 3.66
C ALA A 61 -10.51 6.11 4.66
N LEU A 62 -9.45 6.91 4.47
CA LEU A 62 -8.17 6.84 5.17
C LEU A 62 -7.88 8.03 6.10
N VAL A 63 -8.77 9.03 6.15
CA VAL A 63 -8.67 10.18 7.06
C VAL A 63 -9.28 9.90 8.44
#